data_AF-A0DW35-F1
#
_entry.id   AF-A0DW35-F1
#
_cell.length_a   1.000
_cell.length_b   1.000
_cell.length_c   1.000
_cell.angle_alpha   90.00
_cell.angle_beta   90.00
_cell.angle_gamma   90.00
#
_symmetry.space_group_name_H-M   'P 1'
#
loop_
_entity.id
_entity.type
_entity.pdbx_description
1 polymer ?
#
loop_
_entity_poly.entity_id
_entity_poly.type
_entity_poly.pdbx_seq_one_letter_code
_entity_poly.pdbx_strand_id
1 'polypeptide(L)'
;MAYALAKWQTASTIGVISLVPNDNQVVFDLQNALQFLKNENISQFQKIKYITTQGGKWYYLPFNKEVVQLVLTANDYNQENVEMLINSINAKIFDHNPVTPQNISIQQKQNIYNLLIYFDQAHGKEPKQIQQILQTLDNTKQTVQQNIEKLINNKEQLLNIEGCIQQY
;
A
#
# COMPACT_ATOMS: atom_id res chain seq x y z
N MET A 1 6.27 -10.31 2.52
CA MET A 1 6.14 -8.94 3.09
C MET A 1 4.82 -8.76 3.85
N ALA A 2 4.73 -7.73 4.71
CA ALA A 2 3.49 -7.28 5.33
C ALA A 2 3.46 -5.76 5.51
N TYR A 3 2.28 -5.18 5.70
CA TYR A 3 2.04 -3.79 6.06
C TYR A 3 1.19 -3.71 7.33
N ALA A 4 1.48 -2.76 8.21
CA ALA A 4 0.68 -2.50 9.39
C ALA A 4 0.50 -0.99 9.64
N LEU A 5 -0.65 -0.64 10.20
CA LEU A 5 -0.88 0.63 10.90
C LEU A 5 -1.06 0.34 12.38
N ALA A 6 -0.44 1.14 13.22
CA ALA A 6 -0.52 0.97 14.66
C ALA A 6 -0.35 2.30 15.40
N LYS A 7 -0.90 2.38 16.61
CA LYS A 7 -0.56 3.44 17.56
C LYS A 7 0.68 3.02 18.34
N TRP A 8 1.78 3.73 18.16
CA TRP A 8 3.06 3.29 18.71
C TRP A 8 3.13 3.46 20.24
N GLN A 9 2.60 4.56 20.79
CA GLN A 9 2.65 4.83 22.24
C GLN A 9 1.85 3.82 23.08
N THR A 10 0.79 3.26 22.52
CA THR A 10 -0.03 2.23 23.17
C THR A 10 0.32 0.82 22.70
N ALA A 11 1.25 0.67 21.76
CA ALA A 11 1.56 -0.58 21.07
C ALA A 11 0.32 -1.30 20.50
N SER A 12 -0.72 -0.55 20.10
CA SER A 12 -1.99 -1.13 19.64
C SER A 12 -2.07 -1.13 18.12
N THR A 13 -2.36 -2.30 17.53
CA THR A 13 -2.52 -2.48 16.08
C THR A 13 -3.88 -1.95 15.61
N ILE A 14 -3.88 -1.17 14.53
CA ILE A 14 -5.10 -0.68 13.85
C ILE A 14 -5.46 -1.64 12.72
N GLY A 15 -4.48 -2.10 11.96
CA GLY A 15 -4.70 -3.06 10.87
C GLY A 15 -3.39 -3.66 10.38
N VAL A 16 -3.48 -4.90 9.90
CA VAL A 16 -2.37 -5.64 9.28
C VAL A 16 -2.85 -6.19 7.95
N ILE A 17 -2.00 -6.09 6.94
CA ILE A 17 -2.19 -6.63 5.61
C ILE A 17 -0.93 -7.44 5.30
N SER A 18 -1.06 -8.76 5.20
CA SER A 18 0.06 -9.68 4.97
C SER A 18 -0.12 -10.41 3.66
N LEU A 19 1.00 -10.67 2.96
CA LEU A 19 1.01 -11.57 1.79
C LEU A 19 0.74 -13.02 2.17
N VAL A 20 1.08 -13.40 3.40
CA VAL A 20 0.72 -14.70 4.00
C VAL A 20 -0.40 -14.45 5.01
N PRO A 21 -1.66 -14.79 4.68
CA PRO A 21 -2.78 -14.61 5.59
C PRO A 21 -2.58 -15.42 6.87
N ASN A 22 -2.96 -14.86 8.02
CA ASN A 22 -2.89 -15.52 9.34
C ASN A 22 -1.49 -16.02 9.74
N ASP A 23 -0.44 -15.34 9.27
CA ASP A 23 0.91 -15.65 9.71
C ASP A 23 1.11 -15.19 11.16
N ASN A 24 1.01 -16.15 12.08
CA ASN A 24 1.23 -15.94 13.52
C ASN A 24 2.62 -15.34 13.80
N GLN A 25 3.61 -15.60 12.94
CA GLN A 25 4.94 -15.01 13.07
C GLN A 25 4.90 -13.50 12.79
N VAL A 26 4.18 -13.06 11.76
CA VAL A 26 4.01 -11.63 11.43
C VAL A 26 3.34 -10.87 12.57
N VAL A 27 2.29 -11.46 13.16
CA VAL A 27 1.58 -10.84 14.28
C VAL A 27 2.48 -10.75 15.53
N PHE A 28 3.21 -11.83 15.82
CA PHE A 28 4.14 -11.87 16.95
C PHE A 28 5.28 -10.84 16.77
N ASP A 29 5.91 -10.79 15.61
CA ASP A 29 6.99 -9.84 15.32
C ASP A 29 6.50 -8.39 15.31
N LEU A 30 5.27 -8.14 14.81
CA LEU A 30 4.66 -6.82 14.91
C LEU A 30 4.49 -6.39 16.36
N GLN A 31 4.01 -7.27 17.24
CA GLN A 31 3.87 -6.95 18.67
C GLN A 31 5.23 -6.59 19.29
N ASN A 32 6.29 -7.34 18.98
CA ASN A 32 7.65 -7.05 19.45
C ASN A 32 8.15 -5.69 18.93
N ALA A 33 7.96 -5.41 17.64
CA ALA A 33 8.32 -4.12 17.04
C ALA A 33 7.56 -2.96 17.71
N LEU A 34 6.27 -3.13 18.02
CA LEU A 34 5.46 -2.11 18.68
C LEU A 34 5.89 -1.88 20.14
N GLN A 35 6.29 -2.93 20.88
CA GLN A 35 6.85 -2.74 22.23
C GLN A 35 8.17 -1.96 22.20
N PHE A 36 9.00 -2.15 21.18
CA PHE A 36 10.20 -1.34 20.99
C PHE A 36 9.82 0.13 20.71
N LEU A 37 8.94 0.37 19.73
CA LEU A 37 8.52 1.72 19.33
C LEU A 37 7.80 2.49 20.44
N LYS A 38 7.13 1.80 21.37
CA LYS A 38 6.49 2.41 22.53
C LYS A 38 7.46 3.22 23.40
N ASN A 39 8.72 2.80 23.46
CA ASN A 39 9.76 3.44 24.25
C ASN A 39 10.62 4.42 23.43
N GLU A 40 10.34 4.57 22.14
CA GLU A 40 11.08 5.44 21.24
C GLU A 40 10.46 6.84 21.17
N ASN A 41 11.34 7.85 21.04
CA ASN A 41 10.90 9.22 20.77
C ASN A 41 10.76 9.43 19.26
N ILE A 42 9.56 9.17 18.74
CA ILE A 42 9.25 9.25 17.31
C ILE A 42 8.81 10.67 16.93
N SER A 43 9.64 11.37 16.14
CA SER A 43 9.31 12.66 15.54
C SER A 43 8.46 12.51 14.28
N GLN A 44 7.51 13.42 14.04
CA GLN A 44 6.73 13.45 12.79
C GLN A 44 7.57 13.71 11.52
N PHE A 45 8.80 14.22 11.68
CA PHE A 45 9.73 14.47 10.57
C PHE A 45 10.83 13.42 10.47
N GLN A 46 10.67 12.29 11.18
CA GLN A 46 11.67 11.23 11.14
C GLN A 46 11.76 10.63 9.73
N LYS A 47 12.98 10.33 9.30
CA LYS A 47 13.21 9.45 8.15
C LYS A 47 12.77 8.02 8.45
N ILE A 48 12.64 7.21 7.40
CA ILE A 48 12.35 5.78 7.52
C ILE A 48 13.49 5.13 8.31
N LYS A 49 13.13 4.40 9.36
CA LYS A 49 14.03 3.57 10.17
C LYS A 49 13.51 2.13 10.16
N TYR A 50 14.29 1.18 10.67
CA TYR A 50 13.83 -0.21 10.79
C TYR A 50 14.18 -0.86 12.11
N ILE A 51 13.40 -1.88 12.47
CA ILE A 51 13.63 -2.78 13.60
C ILE A 51 13.85 -4.17 13.02
N THR A 52 14.92 -4.84 13.46
CA THR A 52 15.17 -6.23 13.06
C THR A 52 14.45 -7.17 14.02
N THR A 53 13.70 -8.12 13.46
CA THR A 53 12.91 -9.15 14.15
C THR A 53 13.24 -10.52 13.55
N GLN A 54 12.66 -11.60 14.10
CA GLN A 54 12.92 -12.94 13.58
C GLN A 54 12.41 -13.11 12.14
N GLY A 55 11.24 -12.54 11.82
CA GLY A 55 10.64 -12.56 10.49
C GLY A 55 11.21 -11.55 9.49
N GLY A 56 12.22 -10.76 9.89
CA GLY A 56 12.89 -9.79 9.02
C GLY A 56 12.91 -8.36 9.59
N LYS A 57 12.87 -7.36 8.71
CA LYS A 57 12.95 -5.94 9.09
C LYS A 57 11.59 -5.26 9.00
N TRP A 58 11.16 -4.68 10.11
CA TRP A 58 10.03 -3.76 10.16
C TRP A 58 10.51 -2.33 9.95
N TYR A 59 10.35 -1.84 8.73
CA TYR A 59 10.57 -0.43 8.39
C TYR A 59 9.40 0.40 8.85
N TYR A 60 9.65 1.53 9.52
CA TYR A 60 8.61 2.36 10.08
C TYR A 60 8.77 3.83 9.74
N LEU A 61 7.63 4.50 9.58
CA LEU A 61 7.52 5.94 9.35
C LEU A 61 6.30 6.46 10.13
N PRO A 62 6.39 7.62 10.80
CA PRO A 62 5.21 8.25 11.38
C PRO A 62 4.20 8.56 10.26
N PHE A 63 2.96 8.12 10.45
CA PHE A 63 1.85 8.49 9.57
C PHE A 63 1.20 9.79 10.05
N ASN A 64 1.05 9.94 11.38
CA ASN A 64 0.66 11.19 12.02
C ASN A 64 1.24 11.24 13.46
N LYS A 65 0.71 12.13 14.33
CA LYS A 65 1.19 12.29 15.71
C LYS A 65 0.95 11.10 16.64
N GLU A 66 0.12 10.14 16.26
CA GLU A 66 -0.23 8.97 17.08
C GLU A 66 -0.04 7.63 16.36
N VAL A 67 -0.09 7.63 15.04
CA VAL A 67 -0.08 6.43 14.19
C VAL A 67 1.23 6.32 13.44
N VAL A 68 1.83 5.14 13.51
CA VAL A 68 3.00 4.74 12.71
C VAL A 68 2.55 3.74 11.66
N GLN A 69 3.11 3.85 10.46
CA GLN A 69 3.01 2.83 9.44
C GLN A 69 4.27 1.96 9.48
N LEU A 70 4.08 0.67 9.30
CA LEU A 70 5.16 -0.31 9.27
C LEU A 70 5.07 -1.19 8.02
N VAL A 71 6.22 -1.54 7.45
CA VAL A 71 6.37 -2.51 6.37
C VAL A 71 7.38 -3.57 6.79
N LEU A 72 6.97 -4.83 6.78
CA LEU A 72 7.83 -5.98 7.01
C LEU A 72 8.40 -6.50 5.69
N THR A 73 9.72 -6.66 5.64
CA THR A 73 10.44 -7.29 4.53
C THR A 73 11.43 -8.32 5.04
N ALA A 74 11.91 -9.21 4.16
CA ALA A 74 13.07 -10.03 4.47
C ALA A 74 14.34 -9.14 4.63
N ASN A 75 15.36 -9.69 5.27
CA ASN A 75 16.56 -8.93 5.69
C ASN A 75 17.43 -8.42 4.53
N ASP A 76 17.33 -9.07 3.38
CA ASP A 76 18.08 -8.86 2.15
C ASP A 76 17.44 -7.83 1.20
N TYR A 77 16.26 -7.30 1.55
CA TYR A 77 15.58 -6.29 0.73
C TYR A 77 16.41 -5.00 0.65
N ASN A 78 16.51 -4.45 -0.56
CA ASN A 78 17.08 -3.14 -0.80
C ASN A 78 16.24 -2.06 -0.10
N GLN A 79 16.88 -1.26 0.75
CA GLN A 79 16.21 -0.21 1.52
C GLN A 79 15.50 0.82 0.63
N GLU A 80 16.10 1.27 -0.47
CA GLU A 80 15.49 2.25 -1.39
C GLU A 80 14.19 1.71 -2.01
N ASN A 81 14.12 0.40 -2.26
CA ASN A 81 12.88 -0.24 -2.74
C ASN A 81 11.79 -0.20 -1.66
N VAL A 82 12.14 -0.43 -0.39
CA VAL A 82 11.19 -0.34 0.72
C VAL A 82 10.72 1.10 0.94
N GLU A 83 11.63 2.07 0.84
CA GLU A 83 11.28 3.49 0.92
C GLU A 83 10.33 3.89 -0.20
N MET A 84 10.54 3.39 -1.42
CA MET A 84 9.65 3.61 -2.54
C MET A 84 8.27 2.98 -2.35
N LEU A 85 8.20 1.78 -1.77
CA LEU A 85 6.93 1.16 -1.40
C LEU A 85 6.17 2.01 -0.37
N ILE A 86 6.82 2.46 0.70
CA ILE A 86 6.22 3.32 1.73
C ILE A 86 5.69 4.62 1.11
N ASN A 87 6.50 5.28 0.28
CA ASN A 87 6.11 6.49 -0.41
C ASN A 87 4.94 6.26 -1.38
N SER A 88 4.92 5.13 -2.09
CA SER A 88 3.82 4.76 -2.99
C SER A 88 2.52 4.53 -2.24
N ILE A 89 2.58 3.88 -1.07
CA ILE A 89 1.42 3.71 -0.19
C ILE A 89 0.90 5.08 0.27
N ASN A 90 1.78 5.97 0.76
CA ASN A 90 1.38 7.32 1.19
C ASN A 90 0.70 8.12 0.07
N ALA A 91 1.38 8.30 -1.06
CA ALA A 91 0.93 9.15 -2.15
C ALA A 91 -0.32 8.59 -2.87
N LYS A 92 -0.37 7.27 -3.11
CA LYS A 92 -1.44 6.69 -3.94
C LYS A 92 -2.68 6.28 -3.14
N ILE A 93 -2.55 6.06 -1.83
CA ILE A 93 -3.60 5.45 -1.02
C ILE A 93 -4.15 6.41 0.02
N PHE A 94 -3.31 7.29 0.57
CA PHE A 94 -3.68 8.14 1.71
C PHE A 94 -3.84 9.62 1.35
N ASP A 95 -3.16 10.16 0.33
CA ASP A 95 -3.34 11.57 -0.10
C ASP A 95 -4.77 11.87 -0.55
N HIS A 96 -5.47 10.90 -1.12
CA HIS A 96 -6.80 11.11 -1.72
C HIS A 96 -7.96 10.67 -0.83
N ASN A 97 -7.67 9.97 0.28
CA ASN A 97 -8.68 9.45 1.20
C ASN A 97 -8.14 9.53 2.63
N PRO A 98 -8.57 10.50 3.46
CA PRO A 98 -8.06 10.65 4.81
C PRO A 98 -8.31 9.36 5.59
N VAL A 99 -7.24 8.69 6.00
CA VAL A 99 -7.31 7.56 6.92
C VAL A 99 -7.73 8.11 8.26
N THR A 100 -8.94 7.78 8.69
CA THR A 100 -9.22 7.90 10.12
C THR A 100 -8.41 6.80 10.81
N PRO A 101 -7.76 7.08 11.96
CA PRO A 101 -6.97 6.10 12.72
C PRO A 101 -7.70 4.81 13.14
N GLN A 102 -8.96 4.64 12.71
CA GLN A 102 -9.85 3.56 13.10
C GLN A 102 -10.16 2.58 11.96
N ASN A 103 -9.93 2.92 10.68
CA ASN A 103 -10.11 1.93 9.61
C ASN A 103 -9.44 2.28 8.28
N ILE A 104 -8.82 1.27 7.68
CA ILE A 104 -8.43 1.25 6.25
C ILE A 104 -9.61 0.66 5.48
N SER A 105 -10.10 1.34 4.42
CA SER A 105 -11.20 0.82 3.61
C SER A 105 -10.81 -0.48 2.89
N ILE A 106 -11.81 -1.30 2.50
CA ILE A 106 -11.56 -2.55 1.77
C ILE A 106 -10.73 -2.29 0.50
N GLN A 107 -11.07 -1.24 -0.25
CA GLN A 107 -10.34 -0.85 -1.45
C GLN A 107 -8.90 -0.45 -1.15
N GLN A 108 -8.67 0.32 -0.08
CA GLN A 108 -7.32 0.69 0.35
C GLN A 108 -6.51 -0.55 0.77
N LYS A 109 -7.13 -1.50 1.50
CA LYS A 109 -6.49 -2.78 1.86
C LYS A 109 -6.06 -3.55 0.61
N GLN A 110 -6.93 -3.65 -0.39
CA GLN A 110 -6.61 -4.31 -1.65
C GLN A 110 -5.48 -3.61 -2.41
N ASN A 111 -5.47 -2.28 -2.44
CA ASN A 111 -4.41 -1.51 -3.10
C ASN A 111 -3.06 -1.71 -2.42
N ILE A 112 -3.02 -1.68 -1.08
CA ILE A 112 -1.79 -1.97 -0.31
C ILE A 112 -1.34 -3.40 -0.60
N TYR A 113 -2.25 -4.38 -0.55
CA TYR A 113 -1.93 -5.77 -0.83
C TYR A 113 -1.32 -5.97 -2.23
N ASN A 114 -1.88 -5.33 -3.25
CA ASN A 114 -1.35 -5.37 -4.62
C ASN A 114 0.06 -4.73 -4.72
N LEU A 115 0.30 -3.62 -4.01
CA LEU A 115 1.63 -3.03 -3.94
C LEU A 115 2.64 -3.95 -3.24
N LEU A 116 2.24 -4.60 -2.15
CA LEU A 116 3.10 -5.58 -1.47
C LEU A 116 3.49 -6.72 -2.43
N ILE A 117 2.55 -7.31 -3.18
CA ILE A 117 2.85 -8.36 -4.16
C ILE A 117 3.84 -7.86 -5.21
N TYR A 118 3.59 -6.68 -5.75
CA TYR A 118 4.41 -6.13 -6.82
C TYR A 118 5.85 -5.87 -6.36
N PHE A 119 6.04 -5.29 -5.18
CA PHE A 119 7.38 -5.07 -4.62
C PHE A 119 8.06 -6.36 -4.17
N ASP A 120 7.30 -7.34 -3.67
CA ASP A 120 7.81 -8.67 -3.33
C ASP A 120 8.29 -9.43 -4.57
N GLN A 121 7.65 -9.27 -5.73
CA GLN A 121 8.14 -9.82 -7.00
C GLN A 121 9.31 -9.04 -7.60
N ALA A 122 9.42 -7.74 -7.28
CA ALA A 122 10.44 -6.85 -7.80
C ALA A 122 11.65 -6.68 -6.87
N HIS A 123 11.72 -7.40 -5.74
CA HIS A 123 12.68 -7.14 -4.65
C HIS A 123 14.16 -7.18 -5.07
N GLY A 124 14.51 -7.95 -6.10
CA GLY A 124 15.86 -7.99 -6.68
C GLY A 124 16.15 -6.96 -7.78
N LYS A 125 15.20 -6.07 -8.09
CA LYS A 125 15.36 -5.03 -9.12
C LYS A 125 15.87 -3.73 -8.50
N GLU A 126 16.61 -2.97 -9.31
CA GLU A 126 17.07 -1.64 -8.92
C GLU A 126 15.87 -0.67 -8.76
N PRO A 127 15.91 0.26 -7.79
CA PRO A 127 14.84 1.24 -7.54
C PRO A 127 14.37 1.96 -8.80
N LYS A 128 15.31 2.38 -9.66
CA LYS A 128 15.01 3.05 -10.94
C LYS A 128 14.13 2.19 -11.87
N GLN A 129 14.38 0.88 -11.91
CA GLN A 129 13.59 -0.04 -12.73
C GLN A 129 12.17 -0.18 -12.18
N ILE A 130 12.02 -0.20 -10.85
CA ILE A 130 10.71 -0.24 -10.19
C ILE A 130 9.90 1.02 -10.51
N GLN A 131 10.52 2.21 -10.47
CA GLN A 131 9.84 3.47 -10.85
C GLN A 131 9.34 3.46 -12.30
N GLN A 132 10.17 3.03 -13.24
CA GLN A 132 9.80 2.96 -14.66
C GLN A 132 8.61 2.02 -14.90
N ILE A 133 8.59 0.87 -14.22
CA ILE A 133 7.48 -0.08 -14.32
C ILE A 133 6.22 0.50 -13.66
N LEU A 134 6.33 1.16 -12.50
CA LEU A 134 5.20 1.83 -11.85
C LEU A 134 4.58 2.91 -12.76
N GLN A 135 5.42 3.71 -13.43
CA GLN A 135 4.96 4.72 -14.39
C GLN A 135 4.27 4.08 -15.60
N THR A 136 4.81 2.96 -16.10
CA THR A 136 4.23 2.23 -17.22
C THR A 136 2.86 1.63 -16.83
N LEU A 137 2.72 1.12 -15.61
CA LEU A 137 1.45 0.62 -15.07
C LEU A 137 0.42 1.74 -14.94
N ASP A 138 0.80 2.91 -14.43
CA ASP A 138 -0.09 4.07 -14.30
C ASP A 138 -0.57 4.55 -15.68
N ASN A 139 0.33 4.65 -16.66
CA ASN A 139 -0.02 5.00 -18.03
C ASN A 139 -0.99 3.96 -18.64
N THR A 140 -0.71 2.67 -18.44
CA THR A 140 -1.56 1.57 -18.92
C THR A 140 -2.95 1.65 -18.30
N LYS A 141 -3.05 1.91 -16.99
CA LYS A 141 -4.33 2.10 -16.29
C LYS A 141 -5.14 3.24 -16.90
N GLN A 142 -4.51 4.39 -17.17
CA GLN A 142 -5.18 5.52 -17.81
C GLN A 142 -5.69 5.16 -19.21
N THR A 143 -4.88 4.48 -20.02
CA THR A 143 -5.29 4.01 -21.35
C THR A 143 -6.49 3.07 -21.27
N VAL A 144 -6.50 2.13 -20.32
CA VAL A 144 -7.62 1.21 -20.11
C VAL A 144 -8.88 1.98 -19.68
N GLN A 145 -8.77 2.95 -18.77
CA GLN A 145 -9.90 3.79 -18.35
C GLN A 145 -10.51 4.56 -19.54
N GLN A 146 -9.68 5.20 -20.36
CA GLN A 146 -10.13 5.89 -21.57
C GLN A 146 -10.83 4.94 -22.55
N ASN A 147 -10.34 3.70 -22.69
CA ASN A 147 -10.98 2.71 -23.53
C ASN A 147 -12.34 2.26 -22.97
N ILE A 148 -12.47 2.10 -21.65
CA ILE A 148 -13.75 1.81 -20.99
C ILE A 148 -14.75 2.94 -21.22
N GLU A 149 -14.35 4.20 -21.05
CA GLU A 149 -15.21 5.37 -21.29
C GLU A 149 -15.71 5.42 -22.75
N LYS A 150 -14.82 5.16 -23.72
CA LYS A 150 -15.22 5.05 -25.14
C LYS A 150 -16.23 3.93 -25.37
N LEU A 151 -16.02 2.76 -24.76
CA LEU A 151 -16.95 1.64 -24.89
C LEU A 151 -18.33 1.94 -24.28
N ILE A 152 -18.38 2.65 -23.15
CA ILE A 152 -19.63 3.11 -22.54
C ILE A 152 -20.37 4.06 -23.50
N ASN A 153 -19.69 5.07 -24.04
CA ASN A 153 -20.29 6.02 -24.98
C ASN A 153 -20.81 5.31 -26.25
N ASN A 154 -20.02 4.39 -26.82
CA ASN A 154 -20.46 3.60 -27.98
C ASN A 154 -21.72 2.77 -27.67
N LYS A 155 -21.80 2.18 -26.47
CA LYS A 155 -23.00 1.43 -26.04
C LYS A 155 -24.23 2.33 -25.95
N GLU A 156 -24.11 3.53 -25.40
CA GLU A 156 -25.23 4.48 -25.30
C GLU A 156 -25.72 4.94 -26.69
N GLN A 157 -24.80 5.19 -27.62
CA GLN A 157 -25.15 5.53 -29.00
C GLN A 157 -25.90 4.40 -29.71
N LEU A 158 -25.44 3.15 -29.55
CA LEU A 158 -26.09 1.98 -30.13
C LEU A 158 -27.52 1.80 -29.61
N LEU A 159 -27.75 1.96 -28.30
CA LEU A 159 -29.09 1.90 -27.71
C LEU A 159 -30.04 2.96 -28.28
N ASN A 160 -29.54 4.17 -28.53
CA ASN A 160 -30.33 5.24 -29.14
C ASN A 160 -30.71 4.92 -30.59
N ILE A 161 -29.79 4.30 -31.35
CA ILE A 161 -30.06 3.87 -32.72
C ILE A 161 -31.11 2.74 -32.74
N GLU A 162 -30.97 1.73 -31.88
CA GLU A 162 -31.93 0.62 -31.76
C GLU A 162 -33.33 1.09 -31.38
N GLY A 163 -33.43 2.02 -30.42
CA GLY A 163 -34.72 2.61 -30.04
C GLY A 163 -35.40 3.39 -31.15
N CYS A 164 -34.61 4.04 -32.03
CA CYS A 164 -35.12 4.75 -33.20
C CYS A 164 -35.65 3.78 -34.28
N ILE A 165 -34.96 2.64 -34.47
CA ILE A 165 -35.38 1.62 -35.43
C ILE A 165 -36.69 0.94 -35.01
N GLN A 166 -36.94 0.73 -33.71
CA GLN A 166 -38.17 0.10 -33.22
C GLN A 166 -39.44 0.97 -33.32
N GLN A 167 -39.30 2.25 -33.71
CA GLN A 167 -40.43 3.18 -33.89
C GLN A 167 -40.92 3.28 -35.34
N TYR A 168 -40.29 2.53 -36.27
CA TYR A 168 -40.69 2.38 -37.67
C TYR A 168 -41.24 0.98 -37.94
#